data_AF-Q8FT97-F1
#
_entry.id   AF-Q8FT97-F1
#
_cell.length_a   1.000
_cell.length_b   1.000
_cell.length_c   1.000
_cell.angle_alpha   90.00
_cell.angle_beta   90.00
_cell.angle_gamma   90.00
#
_symmetry.space_group_name_H-M   'P 1'
#
loop_
_entity.id
_entity.type
_entity.pdbx_description
1 polymer ?
#
loop_
_entity_poly.entity_id
_entity_poly.type
_entity_poly.pdbx_seq_one_letter_code
_entity_poly.pdbx_strand_id
1 'polypeptide(L)'
;MRKLVYGMNVSLDGYFTAPCDDITWSEPSEELFQWWWDEDKAFELALYGRRLWETMSSYWPTGDQQPGALPMEVEFARNWRDTPKVVFSSTLETVAWNARLVEGDAVTEDHPPQGRG
;
A
#
# COMPACT_ATOMS: atom_id res chain seq x y z
N MET A 1 -22.31 3.33 0.48
CA MET A 1 -21.21 3.99 1.24
C MET A 1 -19.97 3.14 1.08
N ARG A 2 -18.82 3.74 0.82
CA ARG A 2 -17.53 3.03 0.79
C ARG A 2 -17.04 2.83 2.24
N LYS A 3 -16.26 1.77 2.47
CA LYS A 3 -15.65 1.48 3.77
C LYS A 3 -14.17 1.79 3.66
N LEU A 4 -13.65 2.55 4.62
CA LEU A 4 -12.21 2.70 4.82
C LEU A 4 -11.75 1.60 5.79
N VAL A 5 -10.82 0.78 5.33
CA VAL A 5 -10.20 -0.29 6.13
C VAL A 5 -8.75 0.11 6.36
N TYR A 6 -8.32 0.04 7.62
CA TYR A 6 -6.92 0.23 8.01
C TYR A 6 -6.41 -1.08 8.61
N GLY A 7 -5.28 -1.55 8.11
CA GLY A 7 -4.60 -2.71 8.65
C GLY A 7 -3.09 -2.59 8.47
N MET A 8 -2.35 -3.18 9.41
CA MET A 8 -0.89 -3.11 9.48
C MET A 8 -0.37 -4.26 10.33
N ASN A 9 0.78 -4.83 9.97
CA ASN A 9 1.51 -5.76 10.84
C ASN A 9 2.20 -4.97 11.96
N VAL A 10 2.04 -5.41 13.20
CA VAL A 10 2.58 -4.73 14.39
C VAL A 10 3.24 -5.72 15.34
N SER A 11 4.33 -5.29 15.99
CA SER A 11 4.97 -6.03 17.06
C SER A 11 4.10 -6.00 18.32
N LEU A 12 4.41 -6.88 19.28
CA LEU A 12 3.67 -6.97 20.55
C LEU A 12 3.72 -5.67 21.36
N ASP A 13 4.83 -4.94 21.27
CA ASP A 13 5.05 -3.64 21.91
C ASP A 13 4.64 -2.43 21.05
N GLY A 14 3.99 -2.67 19.90
CA GLY A 14 3.26 -1.65 19.14
C GLY A 14 4.04 -0.96 18.01
N TYR A 15 5.15 -1.54 17.56
CA TYR A 15 5.98 -1.00 16.48
C TYR A 15 5.65 -1.69 15.15
N PHE A 16 5.65 -0.93 14.06
CA PHE A 16 5.47 -1.43 12.70
C PHE A 16 6.74 -1.26 11.83
N THR A 17 7.76 -0.60 12.37
CA THR A 17 9.11 -0.52 11.79
C THR A 17 10.15 -0.69 12.90
N ALA A 18 11.28 -1.30 12.55
CA ALA A 18 12.50 -1.26 13.34
C ALA A 18 13.26 0.06 13.08
N PRO A 19 14.33 0.37 13.83
CA PRO A 19 15.15 1.55 13.57
C PRO A 19 15.60 1.61 12.10
N CYS A 20 15.75 2.82 11.57
CA CYS A 20 16.09 3.08 10.16
C CYS A 20 15.03 2.62 9.14
N ASP A 21 13.75 2.63 9.52
CA ASP A 21 12.60 2.28 8.65
C ASP A 21 12.62 0.82 8.15
N ASP A 22 13.29 -0.07 8.88
CA ASP A 22 13.42 -1.48 8.52
C ASP A 22 12.12 -2.26 8.83
N ILE A 23 11.60 -2.94 7.80
CA ILE A 23 10.39 -3.78 7.88
C ILE A 23 10.69 -5.27 7.73
N THR A 24 11.96 -5.66 7.52
CA THR A 24 12.37 -7.05 7.26
C THR A 24 12.05 -8.00 8.42
N TRP A 25 12.00 -7.46 9.65
CA TRP A 25 11.57 -8.21 10.83
C TRP A 25 10.10 -8.69 10.76
N SER A 26 9.29 -8.07 9.91
CA SER A 26 7.85 -8.32 9.75
C SER A 26 7.50 -9.07 8.47
N GLU A 27 8.49 -9.66 7.80
CA GLU A 27 8.28 -10.45 6.58
C GLU A 27 7.23 -11.54 6.84
N PRO A 28 6.10 -11.52 6.11
CA PRO A 28 4.99 -12.40 6.41
C PRO A 28 5.34 -13.84 6.07
N SER A 29 4.85 -14.78 6.88
CA SER A 29 4.76 -16.17 6.45
C SER A 29 3.85 -16.30 5.23
N GLU A 30 3.97 -17.38 4.47
CA GLU A 30 3.08 -17.65 3.32
C GLU A 30 1.59 -17.59 3.71
N GLU A 31 1.24 -18.08 4.90
CA GLU A 31 -0.14 -18.02 5.41
C GLU A 31 -0.61 -16.59 5.65
N LEU A 32 0.23 -15.76 6.29
CA LEU A 32 -0.10 -14.36 6.55
C LEU A 32 -0.16 -13.55 5.25
N PHE A 33 0.73 -13.84 4.30
CA PHE A 33 0.69 -13.21 2.98
C PHE A 33 -0.59 -13.58 2.23
N GLN A 34 -0.98 -14.86 2.26
CA GLN A 34 -2.22 -15.33 1.63
C GLN A 34 -3.44 -14.63 2.22
N TRP A 35 -3.49 -14.45 3.55
CA TRP A 35 -4.55 -13.68 4.21
C TRP A 35 -4.60 -12.24 3.70
N TRP A 36 -3.45 -11.55 3.64
CA TRP A 36 -3.36 -10.19 3.11
C TRP A 36 -3.78 -10.10 1.64
N TRP A 37 -3.39 -11.08 0.83
CA TRP A 37 -3.81 -11.17 -0.57
C TRP A 37 -5.31 -11.36 -0.72
N ASP A 38 -5.93 -12.18 0.13
CA ASP A 38 -7.37 -12.38 0.14
C ASP A 38 -8.13 -11.10 0.48
N GLU A 39 -7.62 -10.30 1.42
CA GLU A 39 -8.16 -8.97 1.74
C GLU A 39 -7.92 -7.96 0.60
N ASP A 40 -6.71 -7.92 0.01
CA ASP A 40 -6.34 -6.95 -1.03
C ASP A 40 -7.21 -7.07 -2.29
N LYS A 41 -7.65 -8.30 -2.62
CA LYS A 41 -8.60 -8.54 -3.72
C LYS A 41 -9.95 -7.86 -3.55
N ALA A 42 -10.33 -7.49 -2.32
CA ALA A 42 -11.56 -6.76 -2.04
C ALA A 42 -11.38 -5.23 -2.10
N PHE A 43 -10.15 -4.72 -2.22
CA PHE A 43 -9.87 -3.29 -2.23
C PHE A 43 -9.86 -2.72 -3.65
N GLU A 44 -10.63 -1.65 -3.85
CA GLU A 44 -10.69 -0.93 -5.13
C GLU A 44 -9.72 0.26 -5.18
N LEU A 45 -9.14 0.64 -4.03
CA LEU A 45 -8.27 1.81 -3.86
C LEU A 45 -7.36 1.61 -2.65
N ALA A 46 -6.06 1.82 -2.82
CA ALA A 46 -5.11 1.85 -1.71
C ALA A 46 -4.62 3.27 -1.41
N LEU A 47 -4.47 3.58 -0.12
CA LEU A 47 -4.00 4.88 0.36
C LEU A 47 -2.61 4.71 0.98
N TYR A 48 -1.67 5.55 0.56
CA TYR A 48 -0.28 5.51 1.03
C TYR A 48 0.15 6.87 1.56
N GLY A 49 0.88 6.87 2.67
CA GLY A 49 1.78 7.99 2.99
C GLY A 49 3.11 7.83 2.25
N ARG A 50 3.89 8.91 2.13
CA ARG A 50 5.19 8.91 1.45
C ARG A 50 6.10 7.72 1.77
N ARG A 51 6.33 7.44 3.06
CA ARG A 51 7.28 6.40 3.48
C ARG A 51 6.85 5.01 3.05
N LEU A 52 5.61 4.65 3.31
CA LEU A 52 5.08 3.35 2.90
C LEU A 52 5.04 3.23 1.37
N TRP A 53 4.75 4.31 0.66
CA TRP A 53 4.85 4.35 -0.80
C TRP A 53 6.26 4.04 -1.29
N GLU A 54 7.29 4.71 -0.76
CA GLU A 54 8.70 4.48 -1.12
C GLU A 54 9.08 3.00 -0.89
N THR A 55 8.70 2.43 0.26
CA THR A 55 8.96 1.02 0.58
C THR A 55 8.26 0.08 -0.40
N MET A 56 6.96 0.23 -0.61
CA MET A 56 6.17 -0.69 -1.46
C MET A 56 6.56 -0.56 -2.94
N SER A 57 6.75 0.67 -3.43
CA SER A 57 7.13 0.95 -4.82
C SER A 57 8.58 0.56 -5.14
N SER A 58 9.43 0.34 -4.13
CA SER A 58 10.78 -0.18 -4.36
C SER A 58 10.81 -1.67 -4.75
N TYR A 59 9.79 -2.44 -4.35
CA TYR A 59 9.75 -3.90 -4.50
C TYR A 59 8.66 -4.38 -5.47
N TRP A 60 7.41 -4.01 -5.21
CA TRP A 60 6.24 -4.60 -5.89
C TRP A 60 6.16 -4.38 -7.40
N PRO A 61 6.68 -3.29 -7.98
CA PRO A 61 6.74 -3.16 -9.43
C PRO A 61 7.47 -4.29 -10.15
N THR A 62 8.37 -4.99 -9.46
CA THR A 62 9.17 -6.11 -9.99
C THR A 62 9.07 -7.37 -9.12
N GLY A 63 8.07 -7.45 -8.24
CA GLY A 63 7.89 -8.58 -7.32
C GLY A 63 7.69 -9.91 -8.06
N ASP A 64 7.01 -9.88 -9.19
CA ASP A 64 6.79 -11.04 -10.07
C ASP A 64 8.03 -11.50 -10.84
N GLN A 65 9.13 -10.75 -10.77
CA GLN A 65 10.40 -11.06 -11.44
C GLN A 65 11.47 -11.58 -10.46
N GLN A 66 11.15 -11.65 -9.17
CA GLN A 66 12.11 -12.09 -8.16
C GLN A 66 12.42 -13.59 -8.29
N PRO A 67 13.68 -14.00 -8.11
CA PRO A 67 14.03 -15.42 -8.07
C PRO A 67 13.27 -16.13 -6.95
N GLY A 68 12.51 -17.16 -7.29
CA GLY A 68 11.73 -17.93 -6.32
C GLY A 68 10.38 -17.31 -5.92
N ALA A 69 9.93 -16.25 -6.62
CA ALA A 69 8.63 -15.66 -6.37
C ALA A 69 7.51 -16.72 -6.43
N LEU A 70 6.71 -16.77 -5.36
CA LEU A 70 5.57 -17.67 -5.26
C LEU A 70 4.45 -17.20 -6.20
N PRO A 71 3.57 -18.12 -6.67
CA PRO A 71 2.46 -17.75 -7.55
C PRO A 71 1.58 -16.63 -6.98
N MET A 72 1.37 -16.59 -5.66
CA MET A 72 0.59 -15.54 -5.00
C MET A 72 1.29 -14.17 -5.02
N GLU A 73 2.62 -14.13 -4.90
CA GLU A 73 3.39 -12.88 -4.96
C GLU A 73 3.41 -12.30 -6.37
N VAL A 74 3.45 -13.17 -7.38
CA VAL A 74 3.34 -12.78 -8.80
C VAL A 74 1.99 -12.11 -9.07
N GLU A 75 0.90 -12.72 -8.61
CA GLU A 75 -0.44 -12.17 -8.77
C GLU A 75 -0.64 -10.91 -7.94
N PHE A 76 -0.12 -10.86 -6.72
CA PHE A 76 -0.12 -9.66 -5.89
C PHE A 76 0.64 -8.52 -6.57
N ALA A 77 1.83 -8.75 -7.12
CA ALA A 77 2.61 -7.71 -7.80
C ALA A 77 1.86 -7.14 -9.03
N ARG A 78 1.16 -7.99 -9.78
CA ARG A 78 0.29 -7.56 -10.89
C ARG A 78 -0.88 -6.72 -10.38
N ASN A 79 -1.64 -7.24 -9.43
CA ASN A 79 -2.76 -6.51 -8.81
C ASN A 79 -2.29 -5.18 -8.22
N TRP A 80 -1.19 -5.19 -7.50
CA TRP A 80 -0.60 -4.00 -6.92
C TRP A 80 -0.28 -2.97 -7.99
N ARG A 81 0.25 -3.31 -9.16
CA ARG A 81 0.50 -2.32 -10.22
C ARG A 81 -0.79 -1.74 -10.82
N ASP A 82 -1.84 -2.56 -10.91
CA ASP A 82 -3.09 -2.23 -11.60
C ASP A 82 -4.11 -1.52 -10.71
N THR A 83 -4.10 -1.78 -9.39
CA THR A 83 -5.04 -1.18 -8.43
C THR A 83 -4.78 0.33 -8.28
N PRO A 84 -5.81 1.19 -8.37
CA PRO A 84 -5.65 2.62 -8.14
C PRO A 84 -5.06 2.92 -6.76
N LYS A 85 -4.20 3.95 -6.68
CA LYS A 85 -3.60 4.40 -5.42
C LYS A 85 -3.68 5.92 -5.27
N VAL A 86 -3.83 6.37 -4.03
CA VAL A 86 -3.60 7.78 -3.65
C VAL A 86 -2.40 7.83 -2.72
N VAL A 87 -1.41 8.63 -3.09
CA VAL A 87 -0.21 8.86 -2.30
C VAL A 87 -0.27 10.26 -1.71
N PHE A 88 -0.27 10.36 -0.39
CA PHE A 88 -0.24 11.62 0.33
C PHE A 88 1.20 11.99 0.64
N SER A 89 1.68 13.07 0.04
CA SER A 89 3.02 13.60 0.26
C SER A 89 3.13 15.05 -0.19
N SER A 90 3.85 15.85 0.58
CA SER A 90 4.23 17.22 0.23
C SER A 90 5.63 17.34 -0.39
N THR A 91 6.36 16.22 -0.52
CA THR A 91 7.77 16.23 -0.96
C THR A 91 8.03 15.33 -2.17
N LEU A 92 7.14 14.41 -2.51
CA LEU A 92 7.24 13.65 -3.75
C LEU A 92 6.83 14.55 -4.92
N GLU A 93 7.55 14.47 -6.03
CA GLU A 93 7.20 15.21 -7.25
C GLU A 93 6.40 14.35 -8.23
N THR A 94 6.64 13.03 -8.24
CA THR A 94 6.02 12.09 -9.17
C THR A 94 5.72 10.75 -8.51
N VAL A 95 4.70 10.06 -9.04
CA VAL A 95 4.31 8.70 -8.68
C VAL A 95 3.98 7.91 -9.96
N ALA A 96 4.00 6.58 -9.90
CA ALA A 96 3.75 5.68 -11.03
C ALA A 96 2.83 4.51 -10.59
N TRP A 97 2.58 3.55 -11.49
CA TRP A 97 1.80 2.32 -11.20
C TRP A 97 0.37 2.61 -10.68
N ASN A 98 -0.41 3.30 -11.51
CA ASN A 98 -1.80 3.70 -11.23
C ASN A 98 -1.98 4.50 -9.92
N ALA A 99 -0.94 5.21 -9.49
CA ALA A 99 -0.98 6.11 -8.35
C ALA A 99 -1.22 7.56 -8.81
N ARG A 100 -1.92 8.33 -7.97
CA ARG A 100 -1.95 9.79 -8.03
C ARG A 100 -1.41 10.40 -6.75
N LEU A 101 -0.74 11.54 -6.88
CA LEU A 101 -0.19 12.29 -5.76
C LEU A 101 -1.21 13.32 -5.25
N VAL A 102 -1.33 13.43 -3.94
CA VAL A 102 -2.13 14.45 -3.25
C VAL A 102 -1.24 15.16 -2.23
N GLU A 103 -1.08 16.47 -2.40
CA GLU A 103 -0.28 17.33 -1.51
C GLU A 103 -1.06 17.79 -0.26
N GLY A 104 -2.39 17.58 -0.25
CA GLY A 104 -3.30 17.99 0.83
C GLY A 104 -3.54 16.93 1.91
N ASP A 105 -4.36 17.28 2.91
CA ASP A 105 -4.74 16.39 4.02
C ASP A 105 -5.64 15.23 3.54
N ALA A 106 -5.31 14.01 3.97
CA ALA A 106 -6.06 12.78 3.69
C ALA A 106 -7.54 12.88 4.10
N VAL A 107 -7.86 13.66 5.15
CA VAL A 107 -9.24 13.85 5.61
C VAL A 107 -10.10 14.59 4.58
N THR A 108 -9.52 15.49 3.80
CA THR A 108 -10.25 16.28 2.80
C THR A 108 -10.50 15.48 1.50
N GLU A 109 -9.65 14.50 1.19
CA GLU A 109 -9.77 13.65 0.01
C GLU A 109 -10.82 12.52 0.20
N ASP A 110 -10.96 11.98 1.41
CA ASP A 110 -11.99 10.95 1.72
C ASP A 110 -13.43 11.51 1.65
N HIS A 111 -13.57 12.84 1.76
CA HIS A 111 -14.82 13.56 1.61
C HIS A 111 -14.66 14.73 0.63
N PRO A 112 -14.71 14.49 -0.69
CA PRO A 112 -14.72 15.58 -1.64
C PRO A 112 -15.92 16.49 -1.34
N PRO A 113 -15.72 17.83 -1.33
CA PRO A 113 -16.81 18.75 -1.01
C PRO A 113 -17.97 18.51 -1.97
N GLN A 114 -19.11 18.08 -1.43
CA GLN A 114 -20.35 18.02 -2.17
C GLN A 114 -20.68 19.44 -2.61
N GLY A 115 -20.47 19.71 -3.91
CA GLY A 115 -20.78 21.00 -4.49
C GLY A 115 -22.21 21.39 -4.15
N ARG A 116 -22.38 22.57 -3.54
CA ARG A 116 -23.68 23.22 -3.42
C ARG A 116 -24.14 23.60 -4.83
N GLY A 117 -25.09 22.84 -5.35
CA GLY A 117 -26.02 23.26 -6.41
C GLY A 117 -27.34 23.65 -5.80
#